data_AF-A0A7W6XGY0-F1
#
_entry.id   AF-A0A7W6XGY0-F1
#
_cell.length_a   1.000
_cell.length_b   1.000
_cell.length_c   1.000
_cell.angle_alpha   90.00
_cell.angle_beta   90.00
_cell.angle_gamma   90.00
#
_symmetry.space_group_name_H-M   'P 1'
#
loop_
_entity.id
_entity.type
_entity.pdbx_description
1 polymer ?
#
loop_
_entity_poly.entity_id
_entity_poly.type
_entity_poly.pdbx_seq_one_letter_code
_entity_poly.pdbx_strand_id
1 'polypeptide(L)' 'MSISGGQPRKEVYLNNGLPTTSATDHNDYDERSAFLIKVEAGRFRLTK' A
#
# COMPACT_ATOMS: atom_id res chain seq x y z
N MET A 1 -12.11 -33.55 14.36
CA MET A 1 -11.21 -32.59 15.01
C MET A 1 -10.85 -31.54 13.98
N SER A 2 -11.42 -30.34 14.10
CA SER A 2 -11.28 -29.25 13.13
C SER A 2 -10.10 -28.37 13.54
N ILE A 3 -9.11 -28.19 12.66
CA ILE A 3 -8.04 -27.22 12.88
C ILE A 3 -8.52 -25.86 12.38
N SER A 4 -8.66 -24.97 13.35
CA SER A 4 -9.03 -23.58 13.26
C SER A 4 -7.92 -22.73 12.62
N GLY A 5 -8.34 -21.70 11.88
CA GLY A 5 -7.63 -20.42 11.86
C GLY A 5 -6.60 -20.22 10.75
N GLY A 6 -7.04 -20.15 9.49
CA GLY A 6 -6.30 -19.40 8.47
C GLY A 6 -6.16 -17.94 8.93
N GLN A 7 -4.93 -17.47 9.07
CA GLN A 7 -4.62 -16.09 9.46
C GLN A 7 -5.39 -15.12 8.55
N PRO A 8 -6.09 -14.10 9.07
CA PRO A 8 -6.66 -13.06 8.21
C PRO A 8 -5.51 -12.45 7.43
N ARG A 9 -5.63 -12.39 6.09
CA ARG A 9 -4.66 -11.71 5.23
C ARG A 9 -4.50 -10.31 5.81
N LYS A 10 -3.32 -10.00 6.37
CA LYS A 10 -3.04 -8.67 6.90
C LYS A 10 -3.32 -7.70 5.76
N GLU A 11 -4.37 -6.89 5.91
CA GLU A 11 -4.74 -5.88 4.94
C GLU A 11 -3.55 -4.92 4.85
N VAL A 12 -2.80 -5.03 3.75
CA VAL A 12 -1.67 -4.16 3.49
C VAL A 12 -2.26 -2.85 3.00
N TYR A 13 -2.51 -1.95 3.94
CA TYR A 13 -2.88 -0.57 3.63
C TYR A 13 -1.63 0.17 3.17
N LEU A 14 -1.50 0.33 1.86
CA LEU A 14 -0.51 1.20 1.24
C LEU A 14 -1.03 2.65 1.33
N ASN A 15 -0.83 3.31 2.47
CA ASN A 15 -0.98 4.77 2.59
C ASN A 15 0.22 5.44 1.93
N ASN A 16 0.29 5.36 0.60
CA ASN A 16 1.46 5.67 -0.22
C ASN A 16 1.53 7.15 -0.65
N GLY A 17 1.03 8.09 0.14
CA GLY A 17 1.14 9.50 -0.24
C GLY A 17 0.74 10.44 0.87
N LEU A 18 1.31 11.64 0.86
CA LEU A 18 0.83 12.75 1.67
C LEU A 18 -0.29 13.42 0.87
N PRO A 19 -1.57 13.29 1.28
CA PRO A 19 -2.66 13.91 0.55
C PRO A 19 -2.56 15.44 0.67
N THR A 20 -2.72 16.13 -0.45
CA THR A 20 -2.93 17.58 -0.48
C THR A 20 -4.33 17.85 -0.99
N THR A 21 -5.25 18.20 -0.10
CA THR A 21 -6.64 18.47 -0.48
C THR A 21 -6.73 19.73 -1.34
N SER A 22 -7.28 19.59 -2.55
CA SER A 22 -7.62 20.71 -3.42
C SER A 22 -9.09 20.67 -3.81
N ALA A 23 -9.73 21.84 -3.90
CA ALA A 23 -11.11 21.94 -4.38
C ALA A 23 -11.26 21.56 -5.86
N THR A 24 -10.16 21.47 -6.59
CA THR A 24 -10.14 21.23 -8.05
C THR A 24 -9.50 19.91 -8.45
N ASP A 25 -8.89 19.19 -7.50
CA ASP A 25 -8.25 17.90 -7.74
C ASP A 25 -8.62 16.94 -6.62
N HIS A 26 -9.43 15.93 -6.95
CA HIS A 26 -9.91 14.91 -6.00
C HIS A 26 -9.02 13.66 -5.98
N ASN A 27 -7.86 13.70 -6.66
CA ASN A 27 -6.85 12.67 -6.54
C ASN A 27 -6.00 12.87 -5.28
N ASP A 28 -5.85 14.11 -4.79
CA ASP A 28 -5.07 14.49 -3.60
C ASP A 28 -3.57 14.08 -3.61
N TYR A 29 -3.05 13.43 -4.67
CA TYR A 29 -1.68 12.93 -4.75
C TYR A 29 -0.91 13.52 -5.94
N ASP A 30 0.34 13.90 -5.70
CA ASP A 30 1.32 14.24 -6.73
C ASP A 30 2.38 13.13 -6.91
N GLU A 31 3.36 13.40 -7.78
CA GLU A 31 4.45 12.47 -8.11
C GLU A 31 5.25 11.96 -6.90
N ARG A 32 5.24 12.68 -5.76
CA ARG A 32 5.92 12.24 -4.53
C ARG A 32 5.27 11.02 -3.89
N SER A 33 4.05 10.69 -4.31
CA SER A 33 3.30 9.51 -3.88
C SER A 33 3.62 8.26 -4.73
N ALA A 34 4.42 8.42 -5.80
CA ALA A 34 4.82 7.32 -6.66
C ALA A 34 6.06 6.60 -6.09
N PHE A 35 5.82 5.50 -5.37
CA PHE A 35 6.89 4.64 -4.84
C PHE A 35 7.20 3.48 -5.79
N LEU A 36 8.49 3.28 -6.08
CA LEU A 36 8.95 2.08 -6.81
C LEU A 36 8.93 0.87 -5.88
N ILE A 37 8.11 -0.13 -6.20
CA ILE A 37 7.98 -1.37 -5.46
C ILE A 37 8.60 -2.54 -6.23
N LYS A 38 9.33 -3.40 -5.53
CA LYS A 38 9.84 -4.68 -6.03
C LYS A 38 9.20 -5.86 -5.30
N VAL A 39 9.16 -7.02 -5.95
CA VAL A 39 8.73 -8.29 -5.34
C VAL A 39 9.97 -9.11 -4.97
N GLU A 40 10.15 -9.37 -3.67
CA GLU A 40 11.26 -10.17 -3.14
C GLU A 40 10.73 -11.27 -2.22
N ALA A 41 11.06 -12.52 -2.55
CA ALA A 41 10.59 -13.71 -1.83
C ALA A 41 9.07 -13.68 -1.57
N GLY A 42 8.30 -13.34 -2.61
CA GLY A 42 6.83 -13.27 -2.55
C GLY A 42 6.26 -12.09 -1.74
N ARG A 43 7.08 -11.08 -1.41
CA ARG A 43 6.66 -9.91 -0.62
C ARG A 43 6.97 -8.61 -1.34
N PHE A 44 6.06 -7.65 -1.27
CA PHE A 44 6.28 -6.29 -1.76
C PHE A 44 7.30 -5.57 -0.86
N ARG A 45 8.27 -4.88 -1.47
CA ARG A 45 9.31 -4.10 -0.81
C ARG A 45 9.51 -2.76 -1.52
N LEU A 46 9.78 -1.71 -0.76
CA LEU A 46 10.27 -0.45 -1.32
C LEU A 46 11.63 -0.67 -1.98
N THR A 47 11.81 -0.10 -3.16
CA THR A 47 13.10 -0.03 -3.83
C THR A 47 13.96 1.04 -3.13
N LYS A 48 15.25 0.79 -3.01
CA LYS A 48 16.20 1.71 -2.36
C LYS A 48 16.75 2.70 -3.37
#